data_AF-A0A2R6DPJ5-F1
#
_entry.id   AF-A0A2R6DPJ5-F1
#
_cell.length_a   1.000
_cell.length_b   1.000
_cell.length_c   1.000
_cell.angle_alpha   90.00
_cell.angle_beta   90.00
_cell.angle_gamma   90.00
#
_symmetry.space_group_name_H-M   'P 1'
#
loop_
_entity.id
_entity.type
_entity.pdbx_description
1 polymer ?
#
loop_
_entity_poly.entity_id
_entity_poly.type
_entity_poly.pdbx_seq_one_letter_code
_entity_poly.pdbx_strand_id
1 'polypeptide(L)' 'MSVAHQMVDVLIAGLIAGLSSFVLGAVAPQLAVTLGVIFASMYYFSRNPWGSQRGDEYNEAIDDLYDRYLPF' A
#
# COMPACT_ATOMS: atom_id res chain seq x y z
N MET A 1 -5.90 13.85 -7.33
CA MET A 1 -5.60 12.43 -7.63
C MET A 1 -6.42 11.98 -8.82
N SER A 2 -5.76 11.55 -9.89
CA SER A 2 -6.44 10.98 -11.05
C SER A 2 -6.84 9.52 -10.82
N VAL A 3 -7.68 8.97 -11.71
CA VAL A 3 -8.07 7.55 -11.69
C VAL A 3 -6.85 6.63 -11.83
N ALA A 4 -5.84 7.03 -12.62
CA ALA A 4 -4.63 6.23 -12.81
C ALA A 4 -3.85 6.05 -11.51
N HIS A 5 -3.76 7.11 -10.71
CA HIS A 5 -3.09 7.09 -9.41
C HIS A 5 -3.79 6.11 -8.46
N GLN A 6 -5.13 6.16 -8.40
CA GLN A 6 -5.92 5.23 -7.59
C GLN A 6 -5.75 3.78 -8.04
N MET A 7 -5.72 3.52 -9.35
CA MET A 7 -5.49 2.17 -9.87
C MET A 7 -4.11 1.62 -9.46
N VAL A 8 -3.07 2.46 -9.48
CA VAL A 8 -1.73 2.06 -9.05
C VAL A 8 -1.71 1.76 -7.55
N ASP A 9 -2.38 2.56 -6.73
CA ASP A 9 -2.46 2.27 -5.30
C ASP A 9 -3.21 0.97 -5.00
N VAL A 10 -4.29 0.68 -5.75
CA VAL A 10 -5.00 -0.60 -5.61
C VAL A 10 -4.08 -1.76 -5.98
N LEU A 11 -3.28 -1.63 -7.04
CA LEU A 11 -2.29 -2.65 -7.42
C LEU A 11 -1.23 -2.85 -6.33
N ILE A 12 -0.69 -1.77 -5.78
CA ILE A 12 0.31 -1.84 -4.70
C ILE A 12 -0.31 -2.44 -3.43
N ALA A 13 -1.53 -2.03 -3.07
CA ALA A 13 -2.25 -2.60 -1.94
C ALA A 13 -2.48 -4.11 -2.13
N GLY A 14 -2.88 -4.54 -3.33
CA GLY A 14 -3.03 -5.95 -3.67
C GLY A 14 -1.72 -6.74 -3.55
N LEU A 15 -0.61 -6.17 -4.01
CA LEU A 15 0.72 -6.76 -3.84
C LEU A 15 1.11 -6.89 -2.36
N ILE A 16 0.88 -5.85 -1.56
CA ILE A 16 1.13 -5.87 -0.12
C ILE A 16 0.29 -6.97 0.55
N ALA A 17 -1.01 -7.08 0.24
CA ALA A 17 -1.86 -8.13 0.76
C ALA A 17 -1.35 -9.52 0.40
N GLY A 18 -1.06 -9.75 -0.89
CA GLY A 18 -0.61 -11.04 -1.39
C GLY A 18 0.71 -11.48 -0.78
N LEU A 19 1.73 -10.61 -0.80
CA LEU A 19 3.05 -10.92 -0.27
C LEU A 19 3.02 -11.13 1.25
N SER A 20 2.30 -10.27 1.98
CA SER A 20 2.18 -10.41 3.42
C SER A 20 1.46 -11.70 3.80
N SER A 21 0.36 -12.03 3.11
CA SER A 21 -0.37 -13.28 3.32
C SER A 21 0.51 -14.49 2.98
N PHE A 22 1.30 -14.42 1.92
CA PHE A 22 2.20 -15.50 1.52
C PHE A 22 3.28 -15.75 2.59
N VAL A 23 3.97 -14.70 3.02
CA VAL A 23 5.04 -14.79 4.03
C VAL A 23 4.48 -15.26 5.38
N LEU A 24 3.37 -14.66 5.84
CA LEU A 24 2.75 -15.03 7.10
C LEU A 24 2.08 -16.41 7.05
N GLY A 25 1.69 -16.87 5.86
CA GLY A 25 1.11 -18.21 5.66
C GLY A 25 2.01 -19.34 6.15
N ALA A 26 3.33 -19.14 6.15
CA ALA A 26 4.30 -20.12 6.63
C ALA A 26 4.34 -20.27 8.17
N VAL A 27 3.95 -19.24 8.93
CA VAL A 27 4.10 -19.19 10.39
C VAL A 27 2.77 -19.05 11.13
N ALA A 28 1.80 -18.35 10.54
CA ALA A 28 0.49 -18.07 11.13
C ALA A 28 -0.62 -18.12 10.07
N PRO A 29 -0.90 -19.29 9.47
CA PRO A 29 -1.81 -19.42 8.33
C PRO A 29 -3.23 -18.96 8.62
N GLN A 30 -3.71 -19.09 9.86
CA GLN A 30 -5.04 -18.64 10.28
C GLN A 30 -5.18 -17.12 10.28
N LEU A 31 -4.07 -16.39 10.41
CA LEU A 31 -4.05 -14.92 10.46
C LEU A 31 -3.51 -14.29 9.18
N ALA A 32 -2.88 -15.07 8.31
CA ALA A 32 -2.12 -14.59 7.17
C ALA A 32 -2.93 -13.66 6.25
N VAL A 33 -4.12 -14.12 5.81
CA VAL A 33 -4.99 -13.32 4.95
C VAL A 33 -5.49 -12.07 5.65
N THR A 34 -5.93 -12.20 6.91
CA THR A 34 -6.44 -11.06 7.69
C THR A 34 -5.37 -9.98 7.87
N LEU A 35 -4.15 -10.36 8.24
CA LEU A 35 -3.03 -9.44 8.39
C LEU A 35 -2.62 -8.82 7.06
N GLY A 36 -2.62 -9.60 5.96
CA GLY A 36 -2.37 -9.07 4.62
C GLY A 36 -3.38 -8.00 4.21
N VAL A 37 -4.68 -8.25 4.45
CA VAL A 37 -5.75 -7.27 4.18
C VAL A 37 -5.59 -6.02 5.05
N ILE A 38 -5.21 -6.17 6.32
CA ILE A 38 -4.94 -5.03 7.21
C ILE A 38 -3.80 -4.19 6.64
N PHE A 39 -2.67 -4.80 6.26
CA PHE A 39 -1.53 -4.05 5.72
C PHE A 39 -1.84 -3.36 4.39
N ALA A 40 -2.56 -4.02 3.50
CA ALA A 40 -3.03 -3.40 2.27
C ALA A 40 -3.95 -2.21 2.54
N SER A 41 -4.86 -2.34 3.51
CA SER A 41 -5.77 -1.26 3.90
C SER A 41 -5.01 -0.08 4.51
N MET A 42 -4.01 -0.35 5.36
CA MET A 42 -3.15 0.69 5.94
C MET A 42 -2.44 1.49 4.85
N TYR A 43 -1.88 0.81 3.85
CA TYR A 43 -1.26 1.47 2.70
C TYR A 43 -2.29 2.26 1.89
N TYR A 44 -3.38 1.63 1.47
CA TYR A 44 -4.35 2.25 0.57
C TYR A 44 -4.99 3.51 1.14
N PHE A 45 -5.32 3.52 2.43
CA PHE A 45 -6.03 4.65 3.04
C PHE A 45 -5.12 5.75 3.58
N SER A 46 -3.94 5.41 4.08
CA SER A 46 -3.07 6.41 4.71
C SER A 46 -1.87 6.75 3.83
N ARG A 47 -1.38 5.80 3.03
CA ARG A 47 -0.06 5.73 2.34
C ARG A 47 1.16 6.01 3.24
N ASN A 48 0.93 6.63 4.39
CA ASN A 48 1.81 6.84 5.50
C ASN A 48 2.24 5.47 6.06
N PRO A 49 3.54 5.16 6.04
CA PRO A 49 4.02 3.89 6.56
C PRO A 49 3.76 3.80 8.06
N TRP A 50 2.76 3.00 8.44
CA TRP A 50 2.60 2.41 9.78
C TRP A 50 2.77 3.38 10.98
N GLY A 51 2.23 4.61 10.88
CA GLY A 51 2.31 5.60 11.96
C GLY A 51 3.62 6.41 12.00
N SER A 52 4.35 6.44 10.89
CA SER A 52 5.50 7.33 10.71
C SER A 52 5.12 8.80 10.92
N GLN A 53 5.97 9.53 11.66
CA GLN A 53 5.82 10.98 11.84
C GLN A 53 6.12 11.77 10.56
N ARG A 54 6.71 11.12 9.54
CA ARG A 54 7.07 11.72 8.25
C ARG A 54 6.11 11.31 7.13
N GLY A 55 4.86 10.98 7.47
CA GLY A 55 3.87 10.50 6.52
C GLY A 55 3.64 11.42 5.34
N ASP A 56 3.58 12.72 5.62
CA ASP A 56 3.34 13.75 4.61
C ASP A 56 4.47 13.77 3.57
N GLU A 57 5.73 13.66 4.00
CA GLU A 57 6.89 13.62 3.10
C GLU A 57 6.87 12.37 2.20
N TYR A 58 6.45 11.22 2.74
CA TYR A 58 6.33 10.00 1.93
C TYR A 58 5.20 10.10 0.91
N ASN A 59 4.07 10.68 1.30
CA ASN A 59 2.94 10.87 0.41
C ASN A 59 3.29 11.84 -0.71
N GLU A 60 3.95 12.95 -0.39
CA GLU A 60 4.42 13.93 -1.39
C GLU A 60 5.42 13.30 -2.36
N ALA A 61 6.37 12.50 -1.87
CA ALA A 61 7.31 11.78 -2.73
C ALA A 61 6.63 10.76 -3.66
N ILE A 62 5.54 10.11 -3.21
CA ILE A 62 4.76 9.18 -4.04
C ILE A 62 3.94 9.95 -5.08
N ASP A 63 3.34 11.08 -4.69
CA ASP A 63 2.57 11.92 -5.59
C ASP A 63 3.48 12.54 -6.67
N ASP A 64 4.66 13.04 -6.32
CA ASP A 64 5.69 13.51 -7.27
C ASP A 64 6.10 12.42 -8.27
N LEU A 65 6.23 11.17 -7.78
CA LEU A 65 6.55 10.03 -8.62
C LEU A 65 5.42 9.75 -9.60
N TYR A 66 4.18 9.73 -9.12
CA TYR A 66 3.03 9.51 -9.98
C TYR A 66 2.84 10.63 -10.98
N ASP A 67 2.99 11.90 -10.61
CA ASP A 67 2.92 13.03 -11.54
C ASP A 67 3.98 12.92 -12.65
N ARG A 68 5.18 12.40 -12.32
CA ARG A 68 6.25 12.20 -13.30
C ARG A 68 5.98 11.08 -14.30
N TYR A 69 5.37 9.97 -13.86
CA TYR A 69 5.23 8.76 -14.68
C TYR A 69 3.80 8.50 -15.18
N LEU A 70 2.80 9.16 -14.57
CA LEU A 70 1.37 9.05 -14.83
C LEU A 70 0.72 10.46 -14.84
N PRO A 71 1.11 11.35 -15.78
CA PRO A 71 0.71 12.77 -15.78
C PRO A 71 -0.76 13.04 -16.20
N PHE A 72 -1.65 12.07 -16.03
CA PHE A 72 -3.05 12.09 -16.49
C PHE A 72 -4.00 11.68 -15.38
#